data_AF-A0A9Q4B383-F1
#
_entry.id   AF-A0A9Q4B383-F1
#
_cell.length_a   1.000
_cell.length_b   1.000
_cell.length_c   1.000
_cell.angle_alpha   90.00
_cell.angle_beta   90.00
_cell.angle_gamma   90.00
#
_symmetry.space_group_name_H-M   'P 1'
#
loop_
_entity.id
_entity.type
_entity.pdbx_description
1 polymer ?
#
loop_
_entity_poly.entity_id
_entity_poly.type
_entity_poly.pdbx_seq_one_letter_code
_entity_poly.pdbx_strand_id
1 'polypeptide(L)'
;MITLFQGLQNSQTTIEIAVYLFLIIIIISLFVGALLFIVLAFALRRIAVREERTHAWMAFVPFMNFYLLGEMARDESDKSWMKEIPLILLFGSIVYLVFPIVPVIGMLYPLCFNGLILYASYLIFNKYSHSPVPLLIISVVTFGMAIPFILFAIRNNEQVTIQLPPNH
;
A
#
# COMPACT_ATOMS: atom_id res chain seq x y z
N MET A 1 -46.64 -28.14 -6.74
CA MET A 1 -45.49 -28.88 -6.13
C MET A 1 -44.25 -28.81 -7.03
N ILE A 2 -44.33 -29.15 -8.32
CA ILE A 2 -43.20 -29.11 -9.29
C ILE A 2 -42.55 -27.72 -9.44
N THR A 3 -43.35 -26.65 -9.49
CA THR A 3 -42.85 -25.26 -9.61
C THR A 3 -42.06 -24.78 -8.39
N LEU A 4 -42.40 -25.27 -7.20
CA LEU A 4 -41.72 -24.92 -5.94
C LEU A 4 -40.37 -25.64 -5.83
N PHE A 5 -40.30 -26.90 -6.26
CA PHE A 5 -39.04 -27.65 -6.37
C PHE A 5 -38.10 -27.05 -7.42
N GLN A 6 -38.61 -26.61 -8.58
CA GLN A 6 -37.82 -25.91 -9.60
C GLN A 6 -37.28 -24.56 -9.09
N GLY A 7 -38.09 -23.80 -8.34
CA GLY A 7 -37.65 -22.54 -7.72
C GLY A 7 -36.54 -22.74 -6.67
N LEU A 8 -36.67 -23.76 -5.81
CA LEU A 8 -35.64 -24.12 -4.84
C LEU A 8 -34.34 -24.55 -5.53
N GLN A 9 -34.42 -25.42 -6.54
CA GLN A 9 -33.26 -25.87 -7.31
C GLN A 9 -32.55 -24.71 -8.01
N ASN A 10 -33.28 -23.79 -8.65
CA ASN A 10 -32.68 -22.59 -9.27
C ASN A 10 -32.01 -21.66 -8.25
N SER A 11 -32.59 -21.50 -7.06
CA SER A 11 -31.99 -20.68 -6.00
C SER A 11 -30.69 -21.28 -5.48
N GLN A 12 -30.62 -22.60 -5.32
CA GLN A 12 -29.43 -23.30 -4.86
C GLN A 12 -28.29 -23.22 -5.88
N THR A 13 -28.56 -23.46 -7.17
CA THR A 13 -27.56 -23.31 -8.24
C THR A 13 -27.01 -21.89 -8.34
N THR A 14 -27.85 -20.88 -8.10
CA THR A 14 -27.41 -19.46 -8.12
C THR A 14 -26.45 -19.16 -6.97
N ILE A 15 -26.73 -19.68 -5.77
CA ILE A 15 -25.85 -19.53 -4.60
C ILE A 15 -24.51 -20.23 -4.85
N GLU A 16 -24.52 -21.45 -5.39
CA GLU A 16 -23.30 -22.20 -5.70
C GLU A 16 -22.42 -21.44 -6.71
N ILE A 17 -23.01 -20.93 -7.80
CA ILE A 17 -22.28 -20.10 -8.78
C ILE A 17 -21.70 -18.85 -8.12
N ALA A 18 -22.46 -18.16 -7.26
CA ALA A 18 -21.97 -16.97 -6.56
C ALA A 18 -20.78 -17.30 -5.64
N VAL A 19 -20.83 -18.42 -4.92
CA VAL A 19 -19.73 -18.88 -4.06
C VAL A 19 -18.49 -19.21 -4.90
N TYR A 20 -18.63 -19.90 -6.03
CA TYR A 20 -17.50 -20.20 -6.91
C TYR A 20 -16.86 -18.94 -7.48
N LEU A 21 -17.66 -17.98 -7.95
CA LEU A 21 -17.15 -16.69 -8.44
C LEU A 21 -16.42 -15.92 -7.35
N PHE A 22 -16.98 -15.90 -6.13
CA PHE A 22 -16.35 -15.25 -4.98
C PHE A 22 -14.99 -15.88 -4.63
N LEU A 23 -14.90 -17.21 -4.61
CA LEU A 23 -13.64 -17.92 -4.36
C LEU A 23 -12.59 -17.62 -5.45
N ILE A 24 -12.99 -17.61 -6.73
CA ILE A 24 -12.10 -17.25 -7.84
C ILE A 24 -11.56 -15.83 -7.67
N ILE A 25 -12.42 -14.86 -7.31
CA ILE A 25 -12.01 -13.47 -7.08
C ILE A 25 -11.01 -13.37 -5.91
N ILE A 26 -11.23 -14.12 -4.82
CA ILE A 26 -10.30 -14.16 -3.69
C ILE A 26 -8.93 -14.70 -4.13
N ILE A 27 -8.91 -15.82 -4.87
CA ILE A 27 -7.66 -16.43 -5.33
C ILE A 27 -6.88 -15.47 -6.24
N ILE A 28 -7.56 -14.82 -7.19
CA ILE A 28 -6.94 -13.83 -8.07
C ILE A 28 -6.41 -12.65 -7.26
N SER A 29 -7.18 -12.16 -6.28
CA SER A 29 -6.80 -11.02 -5.44
C SER A 29 -5.59 -11.34 -4.56
N LEU A 30 -5.50 -12.55 -4.00
CA LEU A 30 -4.32 -13.03 -3.26
C LEU A 30 -3.09 -13.11 -4.17
N PHE A 31 -3.25 -13.62 -5.39
CA PHE A 31 -2.16 -13.70 -6.35
C PHE A 31 -1.64 -12.32 -6.76
N VAL A 32 -2.54 -11.40 -7.13
CA VAL A 32 -2.18 -10.01 -7.47
C VAL A 32 -1.53 -9.31 -6.27
N GLY A 33 -2.10 -9.46 -5.07
CA GLY A 33 -1.54 -8.89 -3.85
C GLY A 33 -0.12 -9.40 -3.56
N ALA A 34 0.13 -10.70 -3.74
CA ALA A 34 1.47 -11.28 -3.59
C ALA A 34 2.48 -10.72 -4.60
N LEU A 35 2.08 -10.55 -5.87
CA LEU A 35 2.95 -9.93 -6.88
C LEU A 35 3.29 -8.48 -6.53
N LEU A 36 2.28 -7.68 -6.17
CA LEU A 36 2.48 -6.28 -5.76
C LEU A 36 3.38 -6.18 -4.53
N PHE A 37 3.20 -7.07 -3.56
CA PHE A 37 4.05 -7.15 -2.38
C PHE A 37 5.51 -7.41 -2.75
N ILE A 38 5.78 -8.38 -3.62
CA ILE A 38 7.15 -8.70 -4.05
C ILE A 38 7.80 -7.49 -4.74
N VAL A 39 7.09 -6.84 -5.67
CA VAL A 39 7.59 -5.66 -6.38
C VAL A 39 7.92 -4.53 -5.38
N LEU A 40 7.02 -4.27 -4.43
CA LEU A 40 7.23 -3.27 -3.38
C LEU A 40 8.43 -3.62 -2.49
N ALA A 41 8.55 -4.88 -2.07
CA ALA A 41 9.63 -5.36 -1.22
C ALA A 41 11.01 -5.16 -1.88
N PHE A 42 11.12 -5.49 -3.17
CA PHE A 42 12.36 -5.26 -3.92
C PHE A 42 12.68 -3.77 -4.08
N ALA A 43 11.67 -2.94 -4.33
CA ALA A 43 11.84 -1.50 -4.43
C ALA A 43 12.34 -0.89 -3.12
N LEU A 44 11.63 -1.15 -2.02
CA LEU A 44 11.95 -0.63 -0.69
C LEU A 44 13.33 -1.12 -0.23
N ARG A 45 13.64 -2.42 -0.41
CA ARG A 45 14.97 -2.95 -0.05
C ARG A 45 16.08 -2.24 -0.81
N ARG A 46 15.90 -2.02 -2.12
CA ARG A 46 16.93 -1.38 -2.93
C ARG A 46 17.19 0.06 -2.47
N ILE A 47 16.14 0.80 -2.16
CA ILE A 47 16.24 2.17 -1.62
C ILE A 47 16.94 2.13 -0.25
N ALA A 48 16.46 1.27 0.67
CA ALA A 48 17.01 1.18 2.02
C ALA A 48 18.49 0.77 2.06
N VAL A 49 18.94 -0.16 1.21
CA VAL A 49 20.36 -0.53 1.11
C VAL A 49 21.21 0.64 0.59
N ARG A 50 20.70 1.43 -0.36
CA ARG A 50 21.42 2.60 -0.88
C ARG A 50 21.54 3.73 0.15
N GLU A 51 20.59 3.81 1.07
CA GLU A 51 20.65 4.71 2.21
C GLU A 51 21.37 4.11 3.44
N GLU A 52 22.10 3.00 3.26
CA GLU A 52 22.87 2.33 4.32
C GLU A 52 22.03 1.97 5.58
N ARG A 53 20.74 1.70 5.40
CA ARG A 53 19.85 1.33 6.50
C ARG A 53 20.12 -0.11 6.96
N THR A 54 20.33 -0.28 8.26
CA THR A 54 20.63 -1.59 8.88
C THR A 54 19.48 -2.60 8.75
N HIS A 55 18.24 -2.12 8.67
CA HIS A 55 17.03 -2.93 8.64
C HIS A 55 16.39 -3.08 7.23
N ALA A 56 17.16 -2.95 6.15
CA ALA A 56 16.65 -3.11 4.79
C ALA A 56 15.97 -4.46 4.49
N TRP A 57 16.25 -5.50 5.29
CA TRP A 57 15.61 -6.81 5.20
C TRP A 57 14.11 -6.78 5.55
N MET A 58 13.67 -5.80 6.35
CA MET A 58 12.27 -5.62 6.76
C MET A 58 11.32 -5.46 5.56
N ALA A 59 11.83 -5.03 4.40
CA ALA A 59 11.06 -4.93 3.17
C ALA A 59 10.38 -6.24 2.74
N PHE A 60 10.97 -7.40 3.05
CA PHE A 60 10.43 -8.72 2.68
C PHE A 60 9.50 -9.33 3.73
N VAL A 61 9.37 -8.70 4.89
CA VAL A 61 8.47 -9.19 5.93
C VAL A 61 7.15 -8.43 5.82
N PRO A 62 6.00 -9.13 5.67
CA PRO A 62 4.70 -8.49 5.70
C PRO A 62 4.53 -7.60 6.95
N PHE A 63 3.80 -6.50 6.82
CA PHE A 63 3.61 -5.47 7.86
C PHE A 63 4.89 -4.64 8.15
N MET A 64 6.06 -5.26 8.24
CA MET A 64 7.34 -4.54 8.45
C MET A 64 7.77 -3.72 7.23
N ASN A 65 7.35 -4.11 6.03
CA ASN A 65 7.52 -3.28 4.84
C ASN A 65 6.85 -1.89 4.97
N PHE A 66 5.73 -1.79 5.71
CA PHE A 66 5.07 -0.53 6.02
C PHE A 66 5.84 0.30 7.05
N TYR A 67 6.50 -0.34 8.02
CA TYR A 67 7.44 0.35 8.92
C TYR A 67 8.56 1.00 8.11
N LEU A 68 9.21 0.23 7.24
CA LEU A 68 10.33 0.71 6.41
C LEU A 68 9.89 1.84 5.48
N LEU A 69 8.70 1.73 4.86
CA LEU A 69 8.09 2.80 4.06
C LEU A 69 7.93 4.08 4.89
N GLY A 70 7.37 3.97 6.09
CA GLY A 70 7.16 5.11 6.99
C GLY A 70 8.46 5.73 7.48
N GLU A 71 9.48 4.91 7.76
CA GLU A 71 10.81 5.36 8.17
C GLU A 71 11.48 6.19 7.08
N MET A 72 11.45 5.70 5.83
CA MET A 72 12.00 6.45 4.70
C MET A 72 11.24 7.75 4.43
N ALA A 73 9.92 7.73 4.62
CA ALA A 73 9.09 8.93 4.48
C ALA A 73 9.30 9.95 5.61
N ARG A 74 9.56 9.50 6.84
CA ARG A 74 9.81 10.37 8.00
C ARG A 74 10.97 11.32 7.74
N ASP A 75 12.04 10.81 7.14
CA ASP A 75 13.28 11.57 6.99
C ASP A 75 13.19 12.71 5.95
N GLU A 76 12.05 12.83 5.25
CA GLU A 76 11.74 13.92 4.31
C GLU A 76 10.90 15.04 4.94
N SER A 77 10.43 14.89 6.19
CA SER A 77 9.55 15.88 6.81
C SER A 77 9.87 16.17 8.27
N ASP A 78 10.09 17.45 8.59
CA ASP A 78 10.39 17.94 9.95
C ASP A 78 9.16 18.00 10.89
N LYS A 79 7.99 17.54 10.44
CA LYS A 79 6.77 17.60 11.23
C LYS A 79 6.88 16.68 12.44
N SER A 80 6.54 17.17 13.64
CA SER A 80 6.66 16.42 14.90
C SER A 80 5.97 15.05 14.88
N TRP A 81 4.81 14.94 14.25
CA TRP A 81 4.03 13.70 14.16
C TRP A 81 4.64 12.65 13.22
N MET A 82 5.58 13.03 12.34
CA MET A 82 6.25 12.08 11.44
C MET A 82 7.13 11.09 12.20
N LYS A 83 7.55 11.42 13.42
CA LYS A 83 8.30 10.51 14.31
C LYS A 83 7.54 9.21 14.58
N GLU A 84 6.21 9.28 14.63
CA GLU A 84 5.34 8.15 14.97
C GLU A 84 4.88 7.38 13.72
N ILE A 85 5.05 7.95 12.52
CA ILE A 85 4.56 7.37 11.27
C ILE A 85 5.04 5.95 10.97
N PRO A 86 6.33 5.60 11.17
CA PRO A 86 6.79 4.22 10.96
C PRO A 86 6.01 3.21 11.83
N LEU A 87 5.75 3.57 13.08
CA LEU A 87 5.00 2.72 14.01
C LEU A 87 3.50 2.71 13.70
N ILE A 88 2.93 3.86 13.34
CA ILE A 88 1.51 3.97 12.92
C ILE A 88 1.27 3.11 11.68
N LEU A 89 2.16 3.12 10.69
CA LEU A 89 2.02 2.30 9.50
C LEU A 89 2.19 0.80 9.81
N LEU A 90 3.12 0.43 10.68
CA LEU A 90 3.29 -0.96 11.14
C LEU A 90 2.04 -1.47 11.86
N PHE A 91 1.68 -0.87 12.99
CA PHE A 91 0.54 -1.33 13.79
C PHE A 91 -0.78 -1.13 13.04
N GLY A 92 -0.89 -0.04 12.27
CA GLY A 92 -2.06 0.21 11.45
C GLY A 92 -2.30 -0.86 10.39
N SER A 93 -1.23 -1.42 9.79
CA SER A 93 -1.36 -2.51 8.82
C SER A 93 -1.84 -3.83 9.47
N ILE A 94 -1.49 -4.07 10.73
CA ILE A 94 -1.98 -5.22 11.51
C ILE A 94 -3.45 -5.02 11.88
N VAL A 95 -3.80 -3.83 12.37
CA VAL A 95 -5.19 -3.46 12.70
C VAL A 95 -6.08 -3.58 11.47
N TYR A 96 -5.58 -3.16 10.29
CA TYR A 96 -6.30 -3.25 9.01
C TYR A 96 -6.79 -4.67 8.69
N LEU A 97 -6.05 -5.71 9.11
CA LEU A 97 -6.42 -7.10 8.87
C LEU A 97 -7.61 -7.55 9.75
N VAL A 98 -7.71 -7.01 10.98
CA VAL A 98 -8.67 -7.47 12.00
C VAL A 98 -9.92 -6.60 12.07
N PHE A 99 -9.83 -5.32 11.69
CA PHE A 99 -10.91 -4.34 11.88
C PHE A 99 -12.09 -4.28 10.89
N PRO A 100 -12.15 -5.00 9.74
CA PRO A 100 -13.30 -4.88 8.84
C PRO A 100 -14.60 -5.48 9.40
N ILE A 101 -14.58 -6.02 10.62
CA ILE A 101 -15.76 -6.61 11.30
C ILE A 101 -16.73 -5.53 11.83
N VAL A 102 -16.27 -4.28 12.03
CA VAL A 102 -17.10 -3.20 12.57
C VAL A 102 -17.68 -2.35 11.43
N PRO A 103 -19.02 -2.23 11.26
CA PRO A 103 -19.63 -1.64 10.06
C PRO A 103 -19.23 -0.20 9.70
N VAL A 104 -19.15 0.71 10.68
CA VAL A 104 -18.86 2.14 10.44
C VAL A 104 -17.37 2.42 10.48
N ILE A 105 -16.68 1.90 11.51
CA ILE A 105 -15.23 2.09 11.67
C ILE A 105 -14.47 1.34 10.56
N GLY A 106 -14.95 0.17 10.16
CA GLY A 106 -14.38 -0.65 9.09
C GLY A 106 -14.46 -0.01 7.71
N MET A 107 -15.29 1.03 7.50
CA MET A 107 -15.32 1.78 6.24
C MET A 107 -14.40 3.00 6.26
N LEU A 108 -14.36 3.75 7.37
CA LEU A 108 -13.55 4.96 7.48
C LEU A 108 -12.07 4.65 7.68
N TYR A 109 -11.75 3.62 8.47
CA TYR A 109 -10.38 3.27 8.80
C TYR A 109 -9.53 2.94 7.56
N PRO A 110 -9.99 2.09 6.62
CA PRO A 110 -9.24 1.83 5.39
C PRO A 110 -8.96 3.08 4.56
N LEU A 111 -9.90 4.03 4.50
CA LEU A 111 -9.72 5.28 3.75
C LEU A 111 -8.62 6.14 4.38
N CYS A 112 -8.66 6.33 5.70
CA CYS A 112 -7.62 7.07 6.41
C CYS A 112 -6.25 6.40 6.30
N PHE A 113 -6.20 5.08 6.47
CA PHE A 113 -4.94 4.33 6.41
C PHE A 113 -4.32 4.35 5.00
N ASN A 114 -5.13 4.21 3.94
CA ASN A 114 -4.65 4.38 2.57
C ASN A 114 -4.15 5.80 2.30
N GLY A 115 -4.81 6.82 2.86
CA GLY A 115 -4.34 8.21 2.80
C GLY A 115 -2.93 8.38 3.39
N LEU A 116 -2.64 7.73 4.52
CA LEU A 116 -1.31 7.74 5.13
C LEU A 116 -0.26 7.04 4.27
N ILE A 117 -0.59 5.89 3.67
CA ILE A 117 0.30 5.18 2.74
C ILE A 117 0.61 6.04 1.51
N LEU A 118 -0.41 6.70 0.94
CA LEU A 118 -0.26 7.61 -0.19
C LEU A 118 0.63 8.81 0.17
N TYR A 119 0.42 9.40 1.35
CA TYR A 119 1.23 10.53 1.81
C TYR A 119 2.69 10.12 2.07
N ALA A 120 2.93 8.99 2.73
CA ALA A 120 4.28 8.47 2.94
C ALA A 120 4.99 8.18 1.59
N SER A 121 4.26 7.59 0.64
CA SER A 121 4.78 7.33 -0.71
C SER A 121 5.08 8.62 -1.46
N TYR A 122 4.24 9.66 -1.33
CA TYR A 122 4.47 10.98 -1.91
C TYR A 122 5.77 11.61 -1.41
N LEU A 123 6.09 11.50 -0.12
CA LEU A 123 7.35 12.01 0.43
C LEU A 123 8.55 11.31 -0.22
N ILE A 124 8.48 9.99 -0.40
CA ILE A 124 9.52 9.24 -1.13
C ILE A 124 9.58 9.68 -2.61
N PHE A 125 8.44 9.95 -3.25
CA PHE A 125 8.40 10.47 -4.62
C PHE A 125 9.04 11.85 -4.71
N ASN A 126 8.80 12.72 -3.73
CA ASN A 126 9.41 14.05 -3.65
C ASN A 126 10.93 13.96 -3.55
N LYS A 127 11.42 12.98 -2.79
CA LYS A 127 12.84 12.74 -2.59
C LYS A 127 13.56 12.20 -3.83
N TYR A 128 12.91 11.38 -4.66
CA TYR A 128 13.55 10.63 -5.75
C TYR A 128 13.01 10.91 -7.15
N SER A 129 12.07 11.83 -7.33
CA SER A 129 11.49 12.16 -8.64
C SER A 129 11.37 13.67 -8.83
N HIS A 130 11.68 14.15 -10.03
CA HIS A 130 11.45 15.55 -10.43
C HIS A 130 9.96 15.90 -10.58
N SER A 131 9.09 14.89 -10.74
CA SER A 131 7.65 15.08 -10.93
C SER A 131 6.85 14.24 -9.92
N PRO A 132 6.88 14.58 -8.61
CA PRO A 132 6.21 13.80 -7.57
C PRO A 132 4.68 13.90 -7.63
N VAL A 133 4.12 15.02 -8.09
CA VAL A 133 2.67 15.25 -8.13
C VAL A 133 1.96 14.34 -9.14
N PRO A 134 2.41 14.19 -10.41
CA PRO A 134 1.84 13.21 -11.33
C PRO A 134 1.87 11.78 -10.79
N LEU A 135 2.95 11.37 -10.12
CA LEU A 135 3.09 10.04 -9.53
C LEU A 135 2.07 9.81 -8.41
N LEU A 136 1.83 10.82 -7.58
CA LEU A 136 0.77 10.78 -6.57
C LEU A 136 -0.61 10.68 -7.21
N ILE A 137 -0.92 11.47 -8.24
CA ILE A 137 -2.22 11.41 -8.94
C ILE A 137 -2.48 10.01 -9.49
N ILE A 138 -1.49 9.40 -10.14
CA ILE A 138 -1.60 8.02 -10.65
C ILE A 138 -1.85 7.04 -9.50
N SER A 139 -1.15 7.23 -8.37
CA SER A 139 -1.34 6.40 -7.18
C SER A 139 -2.74 6.53 -6.60
N VAL A 140 -3.32 7.74 -6.55
CA VAL A 140 -4.68 7.97 -6.06
C VAL A 140 -5.72 7.34 -7.00
N VAL A 141 -5.60 7.58 -8.31
CA VAL A 141 -6.54 7.04 -9.32
C VAL A 141 -6.55 5.51 -9.34
N THR A 142 -5.40 4.89 -9.07
CA THR A 142 -5.26 3.43 -9.00
C THR A 142 -5.50 2.86 -7.59
N PHE A 143 -6.00 3.66 -6.64
CA PHE A 143 -6.21 3.26 -5.25
C PHE A 143 -4.97 2.64 -4.59
N GLY A 144 -3.79 3.19 -4.87
CA GLY A 144 -2.51 2.76 -4.31
C GLY A 144 -1.86 1.58 -5.05
N MET A 145 -2.55 0.93 -6.00
CA MET A 145 -1.98 -0.21 -6.73
C MET A 145 -0.77 0.17 -7.58
N ALA A 146 -0.64 1.43 -8.01
CA ALA A 146 0.54 1.89 -8.75
C ALA A 146 1.78 2.10 -7.87
N ILE A 147 1.63 2.22 -6.55
CA ILE A 147 2.73 2.55 -5.62
C ILE A 147 3.91 1.58 -5.75
N PRO A 148 3.73 0.23 -5.72
CA PRO A 148 4.83 -0.72 -5.89
C PRO A 148 5.61 -0.50 -7.19
N PHE A 149 4.91 -0.28 -8.30
CA PHE A 149 5.53 -0.09 -9.61
C PHE A 149 6.28 1.23 -9.70
N ILE A 150 5.72 2.31 -9.14
CA ILE A 150 6.34 3.64 -9.12
C ILE A 150 7.60 3.61 -8.25
N LEU A 151 7.51 3.09 -7.01
CA LEU A 151 8.68 2.94 -6.15
C LEU A 151 9.74 2.06 -6.83
N PHE A 152 9.33 1.00 -7.50
CA PHE A 152 10.25 0.16 -8.25
C PHE A 152 10.94 0.97 -9.36
N ALA A 153 10.21 1.77 -10.14
CA ALA A 153 10.78 2.58 -11.20
C ALA A 153 11.81 3.61 -10.69
N ILE A 154 11.52 4.29 -9.59
CA ILE A 154 12.39 5.35 -9.04
C ILE A 154 13.49 4.84 -8.11
N ARG A 155 13.53 3.53 -7.78
CA ARG A 155 14.45 2.95 -6.77
C ARG A 155 15.94 3.23 -6.99
N ASN A 156 16.33 3.55 -8.22
CA ASN A 156 17.71 3.82 -8.64
C ASN A 156 17.99 5.31 -8.85
N ASN A 157 16.99 6.18 -8.73
CA ASN A 157 17.17 7.61 -8.91
C ASN A 157 18.06 8.19 -7.80
N GLU A 158 18.79 9.26 -8.10
CA GLU A 158 19.48 10.05 -7.10
C GLU A 158 18.47 10.89 -6.32
N GLN A 159 18.85 11.30 -5.11
CA GLN A 159 18.03 12.22 -4.34
C GLN A 159 17.98 13.56 -5.06
N VAL A 160 16.79 14.15 -5.18
CA VAL A 160 16.63 15.48 -5.76
C VAL A 160 17.18 16.49 -4.76
N THR A 161 18.44 16.87 -4.92
CA THR A 161 19.05 17.92 -4.10
C THR A 161 18.31 19.23 -4.39
N ILE A 162 17.56 19.75 -3.41
CA ILE A 162 17.05 21.11 -3.48
C ILE A 162 18.28 22.00 -3.41
N GLN A 163 18.71 22.54 -4.56
CA GLN A 163 19.70 23.62 -4.57
C GLN A 163 19.09 24.79 -3.81
N LEU A 164 19.48 24.99 -2.55
CA LEU A 164 19.21 26.25 -1.86
C LEU A 164 19.84 27.34 -2.73
N PRO A 165 19.09 28.40 -3.12
CA PRO A 165 19.69 29.53 -3.82
C PRO A 165 20.88 30.01 -2.98
N PRO A 166 22.04 30.31 -3.59
CA PRO A 166 23.17 30.84 -2.86
C PRO A 166 22.69 32.09 -2.14
N ASN A 167 22.84 32.08 -0.81
CA ASN A 167 22.53 33.20 0.06
C ASN A 167 23.25 34.44 -0.51
N HIS A 168 22.48 35.38 -1.07
CA HIS A 168 22.94 36.71 -1.43
C HIS A 168 22.83 37.64 -0.23
#